data_AF-A0A940SPI5-F1
#
_entry.id   AF-A0A940SPI5-F1
#
_cell.length_a   1.000
_cell.length_b   1.000
_cell.length_c   1.000
_cell.angle_alpha   90.00
_cell.angle_beta   90.00
_cell.angle_gamma   90.00
#
_symmetry.space_group_name_H-M   'P 1'
#
loop_
_entity.id
_entity.type
_entity.pdbx_description
1 polymer ?
#
loop_
_entity_poly.entity_id
_entity_poly.type
_entity_poly.pdbx_seq_one_letter_code
_entity_poly.pdbx_strand_id
1 'polypeptide(L)'
;LFILFGAYIRYKHLTFQISGTVNQENRFLRYTVNQFAESYKRYGKETNTPAIIEEAVGSRLGGALLCERFLGNAVSLFVTLGLFGTFLGLSLSVGSLSRLIADSSADEWLSILNSVGSGLMSALSGMGVAFYTSLVGVGCSIILTILRAIFSPAAARELMESRMELWLDQSVAPTLPTLAAENDVDALNQVIDSINDASETMQRSLAETTANLRSCLVGFSKTVQGFNDGVHDFSEFHYALQGTVERLDVSIRDFSSAVRGITTRIERSDRS
;
A
#
# COMPACT_ATOMS: atom_id res chain seq x y z
N LEU A 1 6.26 39.03 7.34
CA LEU A 1 4.93 38.92 6.69
C LEU A 1 5.03 38.69 5.18
N PHE A 2 5.64 39.61 4.42
CA PHE A 2 5.88 39.45 2.97
C PHE A 2 6.63 38.17 2.58
N ILE A 3 7.62 37.79 3.38
CA ILE A 3 8.42 36.57 3.17
C ILE A 3 7.56 35.30 3.30
N LEU A 4 6.62 35.28 4.25
CA LEU A 4 5.70 34.16 4.48
C LEU A 4 4.75 34.00 3.30
N PHE A 5 4.12 35.11 2.90
CA PHE A 5 3.21 35.14 1.76
C PHE A 5 3.93 34.78 0.45
N GLY A 6 5.18 35.22 0.27
CA GLY A 6 6.01 34.87 -0.88
C GLY A 6 6.34 33.39 -0.96
N ALA A 7 6.72 32.76 0.16
CA ALA A 7 6.98 31.32 0.22
C ALA A 7 5.68 30.52 -0.04
N TYR A 8 4.58 30.90 0.62
CA TYR A 8 3.27 30.26 0.45
C TYR A 8 2.74 30.36 -0.99
N ILE A 9 2.79 31.55 -1.61
CA ILE A 9 2.41 31.72 -3.02
C ILE A 9 3.30 30.88 -3.91
N ARG A 10 4.61 30.84 -3.67
CA ARG A 10 5.54 30.09 -4.51
C ARG A 10 5.20 28.60 -4.50
N TYR A 11 4.93 28.00 -3.34
CA TYR A 11 4.49 26.62 -3.24
C TYR A 11 3.13 26.40 -3.92
N LYS A 12 2.14 27.25 -3.66
CA LYS A 12 0.81 27.13 -4.27
C LYS A 12 0.85 27.27 -5.80
N HIS A 13 1.70 28.15 -6.30
CA HIS A 13 1.90 28.36 -7.74
C HIS A 13 2.58 27.13 -8.38
N LEU A 14 3.56 26.52 -7.71
CA LEU A 14 4.16 25.26 -8.14
C LEU A 14 3.13 24.13 -8.19
N THR A 15 2.34 23.95 -7.13
CA THR A 15 1.26 22.95 -7.09
C THR A 15 0.24 23.15 -8.21
N PHE A 16 -0.10 24.40 -8.52
CA PHE A 16 -0.99 24.73 -9.64
C PHE A 16 -0.36 24.35 -11.00
N GLN A 17 0.92 24.65 -11.21
CA GLN A 17 1.63 24.29 -12.44
C GLN A 17 1.74 22.76 -12.66
N ILE A 18 1.81 21.99 -11.58
CA ILE A 18 1.82 20.51 -11.64
C ILE A 18 0.44 19.96 -12.07
N SER A 19 -0.65 20.70 -11.80
CA SER A 19 -2.02 20.24 -12.05
C SER A 19 -2.57 20.60 -13.43
N GLY A 20 -1.94 21.57 -14.11
CA GLY A 20 -2.32 22.03 -15.43
C GLY A 20 -1.51 21.35 -16.54
N THR A 21 -1.33 22.06 -17.66
CA THR A 21 -0.29 21.72 -18.64
C THR A 21 1.07 21.94 -17.98
N VAL A 22 1.83 20.85 -17.81
CA VAL A 22 3.17 20.88 -17.22
C VAL A 22 4.03 21.80 -18.07
N ASN A 23 4.24 23.01 -17.57
CA ASN A 23 5.10 23.95 -18.25
C ASN A 23 6.55 23.55 -17.97
N GLN A 24 7.16 22.81 -18.91
CA GLN A 24 8.55 22.37 -18.88
C GLN A 24 9.55 23.56 -18.82
N GLU A 25 9.08 24.79 -18.97
CA GLU A 25 9.86 26.00 -18.75
C GLU A 25 10.29 26.19 -17.28
N ASN A 26 9.60 25.59 -16.31
CA ASN A 26 9.99 25.73 -14.91
C ASN A 26 11.26 24.92 -14.62
N ARG A 27 12.35 25.64 -14.29
CA ARG A 27 13.67 25.08 -13.96
C ARG A 27 13.61 24.03 -12.85
N PHE A 28 12.70 24.17 -11.87
CA PHE A 28 12.52 23.19 -10.81
C PHE A 28 11.92 21.87 -11.34
N LEU A 29 10.78 21.94 -12.04
CA LEU A 29 10.12 20.76 -12.59
C LEU A 29 11.05 20.00 -13.56
N ARG A 30 11.77 20.72 -14.42
CA ARG A 30 12.74 20.11 -15.33
C ARG A 30 13.87 19.39 -14.60
N TYR A 31 14.36 19.96 -13.49
CA TYR A 31 15.39 19.33 -12.68
C TYR A 31 14.88 18.04 -12.02
N THR A 32 13.70 18.09 -11.40
CA THR A 32 13.11 16.93 -10.73
C THR A 32 12.78 15.81 -11.70
N VAL A 33 12.20 16.14 -12.87
CA VAL A 33 11.88 15.15 -13.92
C VAL A 33 13.15 14.48 -14.44
N ASN A 34 14.22 15.24 -14.69
CA ASN A 34 15.48 14.67 -15.16
C ASN A 34 16.13 13.74 -14.13
N GLN A 35 16.20 14.16 -12.86
CA GLN A 35 16.71 13.33 -11.76
C GLN A 35 15.87 12.06 -11.57
N PHE A 36 14.55 12.19 -11.63
CA PHE A 36 13.64 11.06 -11.57
C PHE A 36 13.85 10.10 -12.75
N ALA A 37 13.95 10.61 -13.97
CA ALA A 37 14.17 9.80 -15.16
C ALA A 37 15.50 9.04 -15.12
N GLU A 38 16.57 9.66 -14.62
CA GLU A 38 17.87 9.01 -14.45
C GLU A 38 17.82 7.89 -13.40
N SER A 39 17.18 8.16 -12.26
CA SER A 39 17.02 7.19 -11.18
C SER A 39 16.10 6.04 -11.58
N TYR A 40 15.00 6.33 -12.28
CA TYR A 40 14.04 5.35 -12.79
C TYR A 40 14.66 4.42 -13.82
N LYS A 41 15.60 4.90 -14.65
CA LYS A 41 16.37 4.04 -15.56
C LYS A 41 17.24 3.03 -14.81
N ARG A 42 17.79 3.42 -13.64
CA ARG A 42 18.75 2.62 -12.87
C ARG A 42 18.07 1.65 -11.89
N TYR A 43 16.98 2.06 -11.26
CA TYR A 43 16.31 1.32 -10.19
C TYR A 43 14.88 0.87 -10.55
N GLY A 44 14.36 1.27 -11.71
CA GLY A 44 13.02 0.91 -12.15
C GLY A 44 11.95 1.32 -11.14
N LYS A 45 11.06 0.39 -10.81
CA LYS A 45 9.93 0.61 -9.89
C LYS A 45 10.34 0.76 -8.42
N GLU A 46 11.57 0.40 -8.06
CA GLU A 46 12.12 0.58 -6.69
C GLU A 46 12.69 1.99 -6.45
N THR A 47 12.49 2.91 -7.39
CA THR A 47 12.96 4.29 -7.27
C THR A 47 12.28 5.00 -6.10
N ASN A 48 13.06 5.56 -5.17
CA ASN A 48 12.55 6.36 -4.06
C ASN A 48 12.18 7.77 -4.54
N THR A 49 10.99 7.91 -5.14
CA THR A 49 10.44 9.18 -5.61
C THR A 49 10.43 10.28 -4.53
N PRO A 50 10.03 10.01 -3.27
CA PRO A 50 10.09 11.00 -2.19
C PRO A 50 11.48 11.62 -1.97
N ALA A 51 12.54 10.80 -1.94
CA ALA A 51 13.90 11.28 -1.71
C ALA A 51 14.40 12.21 -2.84
N ILE A 52 14.04 11.89 -4.08
CA ILE A 52 14.39 12.71 -5.25
C ILE A 52 13.70 14.07 -5.19
N ILE A 53 12.43 14.09 -4.78
CA ILE A 53 11.68 15.32 -4.60
C ILE A 53 12.28 16.14 -3.47
N GLU A 54 12.61 15.53 -2.33
CA GLU A 54 13.23 16.22 -1.20
C GLU A 54 14.58 16.86 -1.59
N GLU A 55 15.42 16.13 -2.34
CA GLU A 55 16.69 16.66 -2.85
C GLU A 55 16.46 17.82 -3.84
N ALA A 56 15.45 17.72 -4.71
CA ALA A 56 15.09 18.80 -5.62
C ALA A 56 14.57 20.04 -4.89
N VAL A 57 13.77 19.85 -3.84
CA VAL A 57 13.29 20.94 -2.98
C VAL A 57 14.45 21.56 -2.21
N GLY A 58 15.35 20.76 -1.63
CA GLY A 58 16.56 21.25 -0.96
C GLY A 58 17.46 22.09 -1.86
N SER A 59 17.74 21.60 -3.07
CA SER A 59 18.67 22.23 -4.00
C SER A 59 18.11 23.46 -4.73
N ARG A 60 16.80 23.50 -5.04
CA ARG A 60 16.18 24.58 -5.85
C ARG A 60 15.25 25.49 -5.06
N LEU A 61 14.68 25.02 -3.96
CA LEU A 61 13.78 25.76 -3.08
C LEU A 61 14.42 26.08 -1.72
N GLY A 62 15.76 25.99 -1.61
CA GLY A 62 16.51 26.32 -0.40
C GLY A 62 16.16 27.69 0.22
N GLY A 63 15.85 28.70 -0.61
CA GLY A 63 15.38 30.00 -0.12
C GLY A 63 14.03 29.94 0.60
N ALA A 64 13.09 29.13 0.11
CA ALA A 64 11.78 28.95 0.74
C ALA A 64 11.90 28.13 2.04
N LEU A 65 12.77 27.10 2.06
CA LEU A 65 13.11 26.34 3.26
C LEU A 65 13.78 27.21 4.33
N LEU A 66 14.70 28.10 3.94
CA LEU A 66 15.33 29.04 4.87
C LEU A 66 14.28 29.99 5.47
N CYS A 67 13.33 30.45 4.67
CA CYS A 67 12.22 31.29 5.16
C CYS A 67 11.34 30.55 6.16
N GLU A 68 11.03 29.28 5.90
CA GLU A 68 10.26 28.44 6.82
C GLU A 68 10.99 28.24 8.16
N ARG A 69 12.28 27.88 8.12
CA ARG A 69 13.11 27.72 9.32
C ARG A 69 13.26 29.03 10.09
N PHE A 70 13.52 30.12 9.38
CA PHE A 70 13.63 31.45 9.99
C PHE A 70 12.33 31.85 10.69
N LEU A 71 11.18 31.62 10.06
CA LEU A 71 9.88 31.93 10.65
C LEU A 71 9.58 31.06 11.88
N GLY A 72 9.94 29.77 11.83
CA GLY A 72 9.84 28.88 12.99
C GLY A 72 10.64 29.41 14.18
N ASN A 73 11.85 29.91 13.94
CA ASN A 73 12.71 30.49 14.96
C ASN A 73 12.33 31.93 15.34
N ALA A 74 11.65 32.67 14.47
CA ALA A 74 11.27 34.05 14.72
C ALA A 74 10.29 34.16 15.91
N VAL A 75 9.38 33.19 16.07
CA VAL A 75 8.42 33.18 17.20
C VAL A 75 9.17 33.17 18.53
N SER A 76 10.12 32.25 18.72
CA SER A 76 10.93 32.19 19.94
C SER A 76 11.88 33.38 20.07
N LEU A 77 12.40 33.90 18.94
CA LEU A 77 13.23 35.10 18.92
C LEU A 77 12.46 36.32 19.44
N PHE A 78 11.20 36.53 19.05
CA PHE A 78 10.39 37.66 19.52
C PHE A 78 10.05 37.56 21.01
N VAL A 79 9.82 36.34 21.52
CA VAL A 79 9.61 36.10 22.96
C VAL A 79 10.88 36.40 23.75
N THR A 80 12.02 35.87 23.31
CA THR A 80 13.32 36.13 23.96
C THR A 80 13.74 37.58 23.86
N LEU A 81 13.42 38.27 22.76
CA LEU A 81 13.65 39.71 22.61
C LEU A 81 12.77 40.54 23.56
N GLY A 82 11.53 40.12 23.80
CA GLY A 82 10.66 40.71 24.83
C GLY A 82 11.25 40.56 26.24
N LEU A 83 11.77 39.38 26.56
CA LEU A 83 12.46 39.11 27.84
C LEU A 83 13.80 39.87 27.95
N PHE A 84 14.52 40.03 26.84
CA PHE A 84 15.73 40.88 26.80
C PHE A 84 15.38 42.35 27.08
N GLY A 85 14.24 42.83 26.57
CA GLY A 85 13.72 44.16 26.87
C GLY A 85 13.45 44.39 28.37
N THR A 86 12.91 43.38 29.08
CA THR A 86 12.72 43.49 30.53
C THR A 86 14.05 43.54 31.27
N PHE A 87 15.02 42.73 30.85
CA PHE A 87 16.37 42.74 31.43
C PHE A 87 17.06 44.09 31.26
N LEU A 88 16.99 44.69 30.06
CA LEU A 88 17.55 46.02 29.81
C LEU A 88 16.85 47.11 30.63
N GLY A 89 15.52 47.12 30.71
CA GLY A 89 14.81 48.13 31.48
C GLY A 89 15.07 48.03 32.98
N LEU A 90 15.15 46.82 33.53
CA LEU A 90 15.56 46.62 34.93
C LEU A 90 17.02 47.04 35.16
N SER A 91 17.93 46.72 34.23
CA SER A 91 19.34 47.13 34.33
C SER A 91 19.49 48.67 34.34
N LEU A 92 18.72 49.38 33.52
CA LEU A 92 18.67 50.84 33.54
C LEU A 92 18.11 51.37 34.87
N SER A 93 17.02 50.80 35.38
CA SER A 93 16.43 51.18 36.67
C SER A 93 17.43 51.00 37.83
N VAL A 94 18.17 49.88 37.87
CA VAL A 94 19.21 49.63 38.88
C VAL A 94 20.39 50.60 38.71
N GLY A 95 20.79 50.90 37.47
CA GLY A 95 21.85 51.86 37.18
C GLY A 95 21.52 53.27 37.68
N SER A 96 20.31 53.77 37.40
CA SER A 96 19.84 55.07 37.90
C SER A 96 19.82 55.14 39.42
N LEU A 97 19.34 54.08 40.08
CA LEU A 97 19.32 54.00 41.54
C LEU A 97 20.73 53.98 42.14
N SER A 98 21.65 53.21 41.56
CA SER A 98 23.04 53.12 42.03
C SER A 98 23.79 54.46 41.93
N ARG A 99 23.56 55.25 40.87
CA ARG A 99 24.15 56.58 40.70
C ARG A 99 23.61 57.58 41.71
N LEU A 100 22.31 57.57 41.98
CA LEU A 100 21.69 58.45 42.97
C LEU A 100 22.19 58.17 44.39
N ILE A 101 22.43 56.91 44.74
CA ILE A 101 23.04 56.53 46.03
C ILE A 101 24.51 56.97 46.10
N ALA A 102 25.24 56.97 44.99
CA ALA A 102 26.64 57.41 44.95
C ALA A 102 26.80 58.95 45.03
N ASP A 103 25.87 59.71 44.45
CA ASP A 103 25.91 61.19 44.42
C ASP A 103 25.32 61.85 45.68
N SER A 104 24.64 61.10 46.56
CA SER A 104 24.07 61.65 47.79
C SER A 104 25.12 61.74 48.91
N SER A 105 25.64 62.95 49.15
CA SER A 105 26.48 63.25 50.31
C SER A 105 25.69 63.15 51.62
N ALA A 106 26.26 62.50 52.63
CA ALA A 106 25.60 62.02 53.85
C ALA A 106 25.04 63.09 54.82
N ASP A 107 25.25 64.39 54.58
CA ASP A 107 24.98 65.43 55.58
C ASP A 107 23.55 66.00 55.57
N GLU A 108 22.71 65.68 54.59
CA GLU A 108 21.36 66.25 54.49
C GLU A 108 20.29 65.19 54.20
N TRP A 109 19.74 64.59 55.27
CA TRP A 109 18.70 63.56 55.20
C TRP A 109 17.49 63.95 54.34
N LEU A 110 17.15 65.24 54.27
CA LEU A 110 16.09 65.77 53.42
C LEU A 110 16.44 65.80 51.92
N SER A 111 17.72 65.98 51.57
CA SER A 111 18.17 65.91 50.17
C SER A 111 18.26 64.46 49.68
N ILE A 112 18.60 63.53 50.58
CA ILE A 112 18.56 62.08 50.34
C ILE A 112 17.12 61.60 50.07
N LEU A 113 16.14 62.03 50.87
CA LEU A 113 14.74 61.64 50.65
C LEU A 113 14.19 62.12 49.29
N ASN A 114 14.52 63.34 48.87
CA ASN A 114 14.11 63.87 47.56
C ASN A 114 14.83 63.17 46.39
N SER A 115 16.12 62.89 46.52
CA SER A 115 16.91 62.17 45.50
C SER A 115 16.51 60.70 45.38
N VAL A 116 16.19 60.03 46.50
CA VAL A 116 15.61 58.68 46.51
C VAL A 116 14.22 58.67 45.88
N GLY A 117 13.36 59.66 46.16
CA GLY A 117 12.05 59.78 45.51
C GLY A 117 12.15 59.94 43.99
N SER A 118 13.08 60.80 43.54
CA SER A 118 13.37 60.96 42.10
C SER A 118 13.93 59.68 41.47
N GLY A 119 14.81 58.96 42.18
CA GLY A 119 15.37 57.69 41.73
C GLY A 119 14.35 56.57 41.64
N LEU A 120 13.43 56.51 42.58
CA LEU A 120 12.33 55.54 42.57
C LEU A 120 11.37 55.83 41.41
N MET A 121 11.05 57.10 41.15
CA MET A 121 10.24 57.51 40.00
C MET A 121 10.93 57.17 38.67
N SER A 122 12.24 57.41 38.58
CA SER A 122 13.07 57.05 37.42
C SER A 122 13.12 55.52 37.23
N ALA A 123 13.31 54.76 38.31
CA ALA A 123 13.32 53.31 38.29
C ALA A 123 11.95 52.72 37.89
N LEU A 124 10.84 53.29 38.37
CA LEU A 124 9.47 52.94 37.96
C LEU A 124 9.23 53.23 36.48
N SER A 125 9.75 54.35 35.97
CA SER A 125 9.67 54.69 34.54
C SER A 125 10.47 53.69 33.67
N GLY A 126 11.69 53.32 34.10
CA GLY A 126 12.51 52.31 33.42
C GLY A 126 11.87 50.92 33.40
N MET A 127 11.17 50.55 34.48
CA MET A 127 10.37 49.32 34.53
C MET A 127 9.16 49.38 33.56
N GLY A 128 8.53 50.55 33.42
CA GLY A 128 7.45 50.78 32.46
C GLY A 128 7.89 50.56 31.01
N VAL A 129 9.04 51.10 30.61
CA VAL A 129 9.61 50.88 29.26
C VAL A 129 9.94 49.40 29.01
N ALA A 130 10.47 48.71 30.03
CA ALA A 130 10.70 47.26 30.00
C ALA A 130 9.39 46.48 29.79
N PHE A 131 8.32 46.88 30.48
CA PHE A 131 7.01 46.24 30.38
C PHE A 131 6.38 46.40 28.99
N TYR A 132 6.40 47.61 28.42
CA TYR A 132 5.89 47.83 27.05
C TYR A 132 6.71 47.08 26.00
N THR A 133 8.04 47.02 26.16
CA THR A 133 8.91 46.25 25.25
C THR A 133 8.59 44.75 25.28
N SER A 134 8.31 44.22 26.48
CA SER A 134 7.86 42.82 26.65
C SER A 134 6.48 42.58 26.03
N LEU A 135 5.52 43.48 26.26
CA LEU A 135 4.18 43.38 25.71
C LEU A 135 4.20 43.39 24.17
N VAL A 136 5.06 44.24 23.57
CA VAL A 136 5.27 44.27 22.11
C VAL A 136 5.92 42.97 21.62
N GLY A 137 6.94 42.46 22.30
CA GLY A 137 7.60 41.20 21.93
C GLY A 137 6.65 40.00 21.94
N VAL A 138 5.86 39.87 23.01
CA VAL A 138 4.83 38.82 23.13
C VAL A 138 3.69 39.04 22.14
N GLY A 139 3.21 40.27 21.97
CA GLY A 139 2.17 40.62 20.99
C GLY A 139 2.58 40.27 19.56
N CYS A 140 3.80 40.61 19.15
CA CYS A 140 4.35 40.21 17.86
C CYS A 140 4.48 38.69 17.73
N SER A 141 4.87 37.97 18.78
CA SER A 141 4.94 36.51 18.79
C SER A 141 3.55 35.86 18.58
N ILE A 142 2.50 36.39 19.22
CA ILE A 142 1.13 35.92 19.03
C ILE A 142 0.67 36.15 17.59
N ILE A 143 0.90 37.36 17.04
CA ILE A 143 0.55 37.67 15.64
C ILE A 143 1.27 36.71 14.69
N LEU A 144 2.58 36.47 14.89
CA LEU A 144 3.34 35.53 14.06
C LEU A 144 2.85 34.08 14.20
N THR A 145 2.44 33.68 15.40
CA THR A 145 1.88 32.34 15.65
C THR A 145 0.56 32.14 14.90
N ILE A 146 -0.36 33.11 14.98
CA ILE A 146 -1.63 33.08 14.25
C ILE A 146 -1.37 33.06 12.74
N LEU A 147 -0.45 33.92 12.26
CA LEU A 147 -0.12 34.00 10.85
C LEU A 147 0.49 32.71 10.32
N ARG A 148 1.34 32.04 11.12
CA ARG A 148 1.89 30.72 10.81
C ARG A 148 0.81 29.64 10.77
N ALA A 149 -0.19 29.72 11.66
CA ALA A 149 -1.29 28.77 11.67
C ALA A 149 -2.18 28.90 10.42
N ILE A 150 -2.46 30.13 9.98
CA ILE A 150 -3.29 30.39 8.79
C ILE A 150 -2.56 30.00 7.49
N PHE A 151 -1.29 30.38 7.36
CA PHE A 151 -0.52 30.25 6.12
C PHE A 151 0.57 29.18 6.23
N SER A 152 0.24 28.01 6.77
CA SER A 152 1.17 26.92 7.07
C SER A 152 2.04 26.53 5.84
N PRO A 153 3.30 27.03 5.74
CA PRO A 153 4.11 26.81 4.56
C PRO A 153 4.58 25.34 4.49
N ALA A 154 4.77 24.70 5.64
CA ALA A 154 5.07 23.28 5.77
C ALA A 154 3.99 22.40 5.13
N ALA A 155 2.71 22.65 5.45
CA ALA A 155 1.59 21.90 4.90
C ALA A 155 1.46 22.12 3.38
N ALA A 156 1.70 23.35 2.91
CA ALA A 156 1.72 23.63 1.47
C ALA A 156 2.86 22.90 0.73
N ARG A 157 4.03 22.75 1.38
CA ARG A 157 5.15 21.96 0.87
C ARG A 157 4.80 20.48 0.79
N GLU A 158 4.28 19.88 1.87
CA GLU A 158 3.88 18.46 1.89
C GLU A 158 2.84 18.15 0.81
N LEU A 159 1.84 19.01 0.64
CA LEU A 159 0.84 18.87 -0.43
C LEU A 159 1.46 18.99 -1.83
N MET A 160 2.45 19.87 -2.01
CA MET A 160 3.18 19.99 -3.27
C MET A 160 3.99 18.72 -3.54
N GLU A 161 4.75 18.23 -2.56
CA GLU A 161 5.60 17.03 -2.69
C GLU A 161 4.77 15.79 -3.01
N SER A 162 3.70 15.53 -2.25
CA SER A 162 2.78 14.41 -2.52
C SER A 162 2.15 14.51 -3.91
N ARG A 163 1.77 15.71 -4.35
CA ARG A 163 1.21 15.89 -5.69
C ARG A 163 2.23 15.72 -6.80
N MET A 164 3.49 16.12 -6.56
CA MET A 164 4.58 15.87 -7.48
C MET A 164 4.88 14.39 -7.62
N GLU A 165 4.89 13.65 -6.52
CA GLU A 165 5.09 12.21 -6.49
C GLU A 165 4.04 11.50 -7.35
N LEU A 166 2.76 11.76 -7.07
CA LEU A 166 1.64 11.22 -7.85
C LEU A 166 1.77 11.55 -9.34
N TRP A 167 2.17 12.78 -9.67
CA TRP A 167 2.34 13.21 -11.05
C TRP A 167 3.52 12.51 -11.75
N LEU A 168 4.67 12.37 -11.07
CA LEU A 168 5.83 11.66 -11.60
C LEU A 168 5.50 10.19 -11.86
N ASP A 169 4.86 9.53 -10.91
CA ASP A 169 4.51 8.11 -11.02
C ASP A 169 3.43 7.86 -12.08
N GLN A 170 2.43 8.73 -12.20
CA GLN A 170 1.32 8.54 -13.13
C GLN A 170 1.62 9.03 -14.55
N SER A 171 2.36 10.13 -14.70
CA SER A 171 2.55 10.78 -16.01
C SER A 171 3.94 10.54 -16.60
N VAL A 172 4.97 10.43 -15.77
CA VAL A 172 6.37 10.37 -16.24
C VAL A 172 6.88 8.93 -16.26
N ALA A 173 6.65 8.15 -15.20
CA ALA A 173 7.10 6.77 -15.12
C ALA A 173 6.65 5.89 -16.32
N PRO A 174 5.40 5.96 -16.82
CA PRO A 174 4.98 5.16 -17.97
C PRO A 174 5.61 5.58 -19.30
N THR A 175 6.15 6.79 -19.39
CA THR A 175 6.78 7.33 -20.61
C THR A 175 8.28 7.05 -20.70
N LEU A 176 8.88 6.56 -19.62
CA LEU A 176 10.31 6.33 -19.54
C LEU A 176 10.65 4.88 -19.91
N PRO A 177 11.63 4.64 -20.81
CA PRO A 177 12.15 3.31 -21.03
C PRO A 177 12.95 2.85 -19.80
N THR A 178 12.55 1.74 -19.19
CA THR A 178 13.27 1.11 -18.08
C THR A 178 14.21 0.05 -18.62
N LEU A 179 15.47 0.03 -18.15
CA LEU A 179 16.36 -1.12 -18.33
C LEU A 179 15.82 -2.37 -17.60
N ALA A 180 14.98 -2.17 -16.58
CA ALA A 180 14.22 -3.23 -15.93
C ALA A 180 13.10 -3.81 -16.80
N ALA A 181 12.56 -3.08 -17.79
CA ALA A 181 11.59 -3.65 -18.73
C ALA A 181 12.22 -4.67 -19.68
N GLU A 182 13.52 -4.58 -19.96
CA GLU A 182 14.23 -5.62 -20.73
C GLU A 182 14.28 -6.94 -19.95
N ASN A 183 14.62 -6.88 -18.66
CA ASN A 183 14.57 -8.04 -17.77
C ASN A 183 13.14 -8.54 -17.51
N ASP A 184 12.14 -7.65 -17.40
CA ASP A 184 10.73 -8.04 -17.23
C ASP A 184 10.16 -8.66 -18.50
N VAL A 185 10.56 -8.22 -19.70
CA VAL A 185 10.16 -8.82 -20.98
C VAL A 185 10.81 -10.19 -21.16
N ASP A 186 12.09 -10.34 -20.79
CA ASP A 186 12.75 -11.65 -20.80
C ASP A 186 12.17 -12.60 -19.76
N ALA A 187 11.85 -12.12 -18.56
CA ALA A 187 11.13 -12.89 -17.54
C ALA A 187 9.70 -13.26 -18.01
N LEU A 188 9.00 -12.35 -18.70
CA LEU A 188 7.69 -12.63 -19.30
C LEU A 188 7.77 -13.67 -20.40
N ASN A 189 8.78 -13.57 -21.28
CA ASN A 189 9.02 -14.54 -22.34
C ASN A 189 9.34 -15.92 -21.74
N GLN A 190 10.16 -15.98 -20.68
CA GLN A 190 10.44 -17.22 -19.96
C GLN A 190 9.18 -17.82 -19.32
N VAL A 191 8.29 -17.00 -18.78
CA VAL A 191 6.98 -17.45 -18.27
C VAL A 191 6.10 -17.96 -19.42
N ILE A 192 6.04 -17.27 -20.56
CA ILE A 192 5.30 -17.71 -21.75
C ILE A 192 5.82 -19.05 -22.25
N ASP A 193 7.13 -19.24 -22.32
CA ASP A 193 7.75 -20.50 -22.73
C ASP A 193 7.42 -21.63 -21.75
N SER A 194 7.48 -21.37 -20.44
CA SER A 194 7.09 -22.36 -19.43
C SER A 194 5.60 -22.75 -19.48
N ILE A 195 4.71 -21.80 -19.84
CA ILE A 195 3.28 -22.06 -20.05
C ILE A 195 3.08 -22.90 -21.31
N ASN A 196 3.83 -22.63 -22.38
CA ASN A 196 3.77 -23.42 -23.61
C ASN A 196 4.24 -24.86 -23.36
N ASP A 197 5.35 -25.06 -22.66
CA ASP A 197 5.86 -26.38 -22.28
C ASP A 197 4.88 -27.15 -21.38
N ALA A 198 4.28 -26.47 -20.40
CA ALA A 198 3.26 -27.06 -19.53
C ALA A 198 2.00 -27.44 -20.32
N SER A 199 1.59 -26.62 -21.29
CA SER A 199 0.45 -26.89 -22.17
C SER A 199 0.71 -28.09 -23.07
N GLU A 200 1.90 -28.18 -23.68
CA GLU A 200 2.27 -29.32 -24.53
C GLU A 200 2.35 -30.62 -23.72
N THR A 201 2.88 -30.57 -22.50
CA THR A 201 2.91 -31.70 -21.57
C THR A 201 1.50 -32.13 -21.17
N MET A 202 0.63 -31.18 -20.86
CA MET A 202 -0.77 -31.44 -20.51
C MET A 202 -1.54 -32.03 -21.70
N GLN A 203 -1.32 -31.53 -22.93
CA GLN A 203 -1.91 -32.08 -24.15
C GLN A 203 -1.45 -33.52 -24.41
N ARG A 204 -0.15 -33.82 -24.25
CA ARG A 204 0.35 -35.20 -24.34
C ARG A 204 -0.30 -36.12 -23.31
N SER A 205 -0.38 -35.69 -22.06
CA SER A 205 -1.02 -36.46 -20.98
C SER A 205 -2.51 -36.71 -21.23
N LEU A 206 -3.23 -35.69 -21.72
CA LEU A 206 -4.65 -35.81 -22.12
C LEU A 206 -4.82 -36.78 -23.29
N ALA A 207 -3.94 -36.72 -24.29
CA ALA A 207 -3.97 -37.62 -25.44
C ALA A 207 -3.71 -39.07 -25.02
N GLU A 208 -2.71 -39.31 -24.16
CA GLU A 208 -2.40 -40.62 -23.60
C GLU A 208 -3.55 -41.16 -22.74
N THR A 209 -4.13 -40.32 -21.87
CA THR A 209 -5.28 -40.69 -21.05
C THR A 209 -6.49 -41.07 -21.91
N THR A 210 -6.75 -40.31 -22.98
CA THR A 210 -7.82 -40.60 -23.94
C THR A 210 -7.57 -41.92 -24.68
N ALA A 211 -6.34 -42.20 -25.07
CA ALA A 211 -5.96 -43.47 -25.69
C ALA A 211 -6.17 -44.66 -24.73
N ASN A 212 -5.76 -44.51 -23.47
CA ASN A 212 -5.96 -45.52 -22.43
C ASN A 212 -7.45 -45.78 -22.15
N LEU A 213 -8.26 -44.72 -22.05
CA LEU A 213 -9.71 -44.83 -21.89
C LEU A 213 -10.35 -45.57 -23.07
N ARG A 214 -9.92 -45.25 -24.30
CA ARG A 214 -10.41 -45.96 -25.50
C ARG A 214 -10.05 -47.44 -25.46
N SER A 215 -8.84 -47.78 -25.05
CA SER A 215 -8.41 -49.18 -24.88
C SER A 215 -9.24 -49.92 -23.83
N CYS A 216 -9.48 -49.30 -22.68
CA CYS A 216 -10.37 -49.85 -21.64
C CYS A 216 -11.80 -50.06 -22.15
N LEU A 217 -12.36 -49.13 -22.91
CA LEU A 217 -13.70 -49.28 -23.49
C LEU A 217 -13.77 -50.45 -24.49
N VAL A 218 -12.73 -50.64 -25.31
CA VAL A 218 -12.63 -51.80 -26.21
C VAL A 218 -12.55 -53.11 -25.42
N GLY A 219 -11.72 -53.15 -24.37
CA GLY A 219 -11.61 -54.30 -23.47
C GLY A 219 -12.94 -54.62 -22.79
N PHE A 220 -13.62 -53.62 -22.25
CA PHE A 220 -14.93 -53.75 -21.63
C PHE A 220 -15.98 -54.26 -22.62
N SER A 221 -16.04 -53.69 -23.84
CA SER A 221 -16.94 -54.17 -24.90
C SER A 221 -16.72 -55.65 -25.21
N LYS A 222 -15.46 -56.09 -25.26
CA LYS A 222 -15.11 -57.50 -25.50
C LYS A 222 -15.56 -58.41 -24.34
N THR A 223 -15.42 -57.95 -23.11
CA THR A 223 -15.91 -58.68 -21.92
C THR A 223 -17.43 -58.78 -21.91
N VAL A 224 -18.15 -57.69 -22.21
CA VAL A 224 -19.62 -57.69 -22.30
C VAL A 224 -20.09 -58.64 -23.39
N GLN A 225 -19.43 -58.65 -24.55
CA GLN A 225 -19.74 -59.57 -25.64
C GLN A 225 -19.52 -61.03 -25.22
N GLY A 226 -18.36 -61.35 -24.63
CA GLY A 226 -18.09 -62.71 -24.13
C GLY A 226 -19.06 -63.15 -23.03
N PHE A 227 -19.53 -62.23 -22.18
CA PHE A 227 -20.58 -62.53 -21.20
C PHE A 227 -21.91 -62.82 -21.89
N ASN A 228 -22.32 -62.01 -22.86
CA ASN A 228 -23.56 -62.21 -23.61
C ASN A 228 -23.55 -63.55 -24.37
N ASP A 229 -22.43 -63.91 -24.98
CA ASP A 229 -22.24 -65.20 -25.65
C ASP A 229 -22.34 -66.35 -24.63
N GLY A 230 -21.72 -66.22 -23.46
CA GLY A 230 -21.83 -67.20 -22.38
C GLY A 230 -23.25 -67.36 -21.82
N VAL A 231 -24.03 -66.27 -21.74
CA VAL A 231 -25.46 -66.32 -21.36
C VAL A 231 -26.28 -67.03 -22.43
N HIS A 232 -26.01 -66.78 -23.72
CA HIS A 232 -26.66 -67.47 -24.81
C HIS A 232 -26.36 -68.99 -24.77
N ASP A 233 -25.10 -69.37 -24.61
CA ASP A 233 -24.68 -70.77 -24.49
C ASP A 233 -25.31 -71.46 -23.27
N PHE A 234 -25.38 -70.76 -22.14
CA PHE A 234 -26.07 -71.27 -20.96
C PHE A 234 -27.57 -71.46 -21.19
N SER A 235 -28.20 -70.55 -21.92
CA SER A 235 -29.61 -70.68 -22.32
C SER A 235 -29.83 -71.89 -23.22
N GLU A 236 -28.95 -72.12 -24.20
CA GLU A 236 -29.03 -73.29 -25.10
C GLU A 236 -28.85 -74.60 -24.33
N PHE A 237 -27.85 -74.66 -23.44
CA PHE A 237 -27.64 -75.80 -22.54
C PHE A 237 -28.86 -76.06 -21.66
N HIS A 238 -29.48 -74.99 -21.12
CA HIS A 238 -30.69 -75.10 -20.32
C HIS A 238 -31.86 -75.69 -21.13
N TYR A 239 -32.08 -75.24 -22.37
CA TYR A 239 -33.09 -75.82 -23.27
C TYR A 239 -32.81 -77.30 -23.58
N ALA A 240 -31.54 -77.66 -23.83
CA ALA A 240 -31.16 -79.06 -24.07
C ALA A 240 -31.40 -79.94 -22.83
N LEU A 241 -31.11 -79.43 -21.63
CA LEU A 241 -31.41 -80.11 -20.37
C LEU A 241 -32.92 -80.27 -20.17
N GLN A 242 -33.72 -79.22 -20.40
CA GLN A 242 -35.18 -79.30 -20.27
C GLN A 242 -35.75 -80.37 -21.20
N GLY A 243 -35.34 -80.40 -22.47
CA GLY A 243 -35.77 -81.44 -23.40
C GLY A 243 -35.34 -82.86 -22.99
N THR A 244 -34.17 -83.00 -22.37
CA THR A 244 -33.70 -84.28 -21.82
C THR A 244 -34.55 -84.71 -20.61
N VAL A 245 -34.88 -83.76 -19.73
CA VAL A 245 -35.74 -84.00 -18.56
C VAL A 245 -37.16 -84.39 -18.99
N GLU A 246 -37.73 -83.72 -19.99
CA GLU A 246 -39.05 -84.08 -20.54
C GLU A 246 -39.06 -85.50 -21.13
N ARG A 247 -38.04 -85.87 -21.91
CA ARG A 247 -37.91 -87.24 -22.43
C ARG A 247 -37.73 -88.27 -21.32
N LEU A 248 -37.01 -87.92 -20.25
CA LEU A 248 -36.80 -88.77 -19.09
C LEU A 248 -38.11 -88.94 -18.28
N ASP A 249 -38.90 -87.88 -18.09
CA ASP A 249 -40.24 -87.96 -17.46
C ASP A 249 -41.17 -88.89 -18.24
N VAL A 250 -41.21 -88.75 -19.58
CA VAL A 250 -42.00 -89.64 -20.45
C VAL A 250 -41.54 -91.09 -20.32
N SER A 251 -40.22 -91.33 -20.39
CA SER A 251 -39.66 -92.68 -20.26
C SER A 251 -39.96 -93.32 -18.90
N ILE A 252 -39.90 -92.55 -17.81
CA ILE A 252 -40.26 -93.01 -16.46
C ILE A 252 -41.75 -93.33 -16.36
N ARG A 253 -42.62 -92.48 -16.94
CA ARG A 253 -44.07 -92.71 -16.97
C ARG A 253 -44.42 -93.98 -17.74
N ASP A 254 -43.80 -94.18 -18.91
CA ASP A 254 -43.97 -95.38 -19.73
C ASP A 254 -43.49 -96.63 -18.97
N PHE A 255 -42.32 -96.57 -18.35
CA PHE A 255 -41.80 -97.64 -17.50
C PHE A 255 -42.75 -97.96 -16.34
N SER A 256 -43.23 -96.94 -15.62
CA SER A 256 -44.20 -97.10 -14.53
C SER A 256 -45.50 -97.76 -15.01
N SER A 257 -45.99 -97.36 -16.19
CA SER A 257 -47.19 -97.96 -16.80
C SER A 257 -46.97 -99.43 -17.17
N ALA A 258 -45.80 -99.79 -17.69
CA ALA A 258 -45.43 -101.16 -18.01
C ALA A 258 -45.34 -102.03 -16.75
N VAL A 259 -44.72 -101.52 -15.67
CA VAL A 259 -44.66 -102.21 -14.37
C VAL A 259 -46.07 -102.47 -13.81
N ARG A 260 -46.95 -101.46 -13.82
CA ARG A 260 -48.37 -101.64 -13.41
C ARG A 260 -49.09 -102.68 -14.28
N GLY A 261 -48.83 -102.69 -15.58
CA GLY A 261 -49.35 -103.69 -16.50
C GLY A 261 -48.90 -105.12 -16.17
N ILE A 262 -47.65 -105.29 -15.73
CA ILE A 262 -47.12 -106.59 -15.27
C ILE A 262 -47.78 -107.00 -13.94
N THR A 263 -47.83 -106.10 -12.95
CA THR A 263 -48.45 -106.39 -11.65
C THR A 263 -49.92 -106.81 -11.79
N THR A 264 -50.70 -106.10 -12.59
CA THR A 264 -52.12 -106.45 -12.82
C THR A 264 -52.31 -107.77 -13.57
N ARG A 265 -51.36 -108.18 -14.43
CA ARG A 265 -51.36 -109.51 -15.05
C ARG A 265 -51.04 -110.62 -14.05
N ILE A 266 -50.10 -110.37 -13.13
CA ILE A 266 -49.78 -111.31 -12.05
C ILE A 266 -50.99 -111.49 -11.13
N GLU A 267 -51.66 -110.41 -10.70
CA GLU A 267 -52.87 -110.49 -9.86
C GLU A 267 -54.04 -111.22 -10.55
N ARG A 268 -54.16 -111.14 -11.88
CA ARG A 268 -55.17 -111.90 -12.64
C ARG A 268 -54.81 -113.39 -12.76
N SER A 269 -53.52 -113.73 -12.85
CA SER A 269 -53.05 -115.11 -12.89
C SER A 269 -53.23 -115.83 -11.55
N ASP A 270 -53.27 -115.09 -10.43
CA ASP A 270 -53.42 -115.65 -9.08
C ASP A 270 -54.91 -115.83 -8.68
N ARG A 271 -55.86 -115.37 -9.51
CA ARG A 271 -57.32 -115.50 -9.31
C ARG A 271 -58.00 -116.50 -10.27
N SER A 272 -57.24 -117.17 -11.14
CA SER A 272 -57.71 -118.24 -12.04
C SER A 272 -57.17 -119.58 -11.61
#